data_AF-A0A2M7MD91-F1
#
_entry.id   AF-A0A2M7MD91-F1
#
_cell.length_a   1.000
_cell.length_b   1.000
_cell.length_c   1.000
_cell.angle_alpha   90.00
_cell.angle_beta   90.00
_cell.angle_gamma   90.00
#
_symmetry.space_group_name_H-M   'P 1'
#
loop_
_entity.id
_entity.type
_entity.pdbx_description
1 polymer ?
#
loop_
_entity_poly.entity_id
_entity_poly.type
_entity_poly.pdbx_seq_one_letter_code
_entity_poly.pdbx_strand_id
1 'polypeptide(L)'
;MNMKNNNVSLKEWGKQFSLSQKKNAKKANNYYVVVEEFKKIRKELGFTQQELADKMGIDRTVITKIETGARNTTLNSLIKFAEGMDKKLKISFV
;
A
#
# COMPACT_ATOMS: atom_id res chain seq x y z
N MET A 1 1.18 34.15 5.78
CA MET A 1 0.41 34.41 4.53
C MET A 1 -0.85 33.57 4.61
N ASN A 2 -2.02 34.21 4.72
CA ASN A 2 -3.29 33.57 5.09
C ASN A 2 -3.98 33.03 3.82
N MET A 3 -4.18 31.72 3.70
CA MET A 3 -4.92 31.14 2.57
C MET A 3 -6.37 30.89 2.96
N LYS A 4 -7.27 31.64 2.32
CA LYS A 4 -8.72 31.59 2.49
C LYS A 4 -9.28 30.21 2.16
N ASN A 5 -10.12 29.69 3.05
CA ASN A 5 -10.97 28.51 2.84
C ASN A 5 -11.90 28.75 1.63
N ASN A 6 -11.57 28.17 0.48
CA ASN A 6 -12.49 28.02 -0.65
C ASN A 6 -13.06 26.62 -0.62
N ASN A 7 -14.36 26.53 -0.32
CA ASN A 7 -15.14 25.31 -0.19
C ASN A 7 -15.44 24.71 -1.59
N VAL A 8 -14.40 24.34 -2.32
CA VAL A 8 -14.53 23.68 -3.63
C VAL A 8 -14.91 22.23 -3.40
N SER A 9 -16.07 21.80 -3.90
CA SER A 9 -16.51 20.41 -3.86
C SER A 9 -15.44 19.49 -4.47
N LEU A 10 -15.14 18.38 -3.78
CA LEU A 10 -14.21 17.34 -4.25
C LEU A 10 -14.51 16.88 -5.70
N LYS A 11 -15.77 16.99 -6.12
CA LYS A 11 -16.24 16.65 -7.47
C LYS A 11 -15.82 17.68 -8.52
N GLU A 12 -15.81 18.97 -8.18
CA GLU A 12 -15.30 20.04 -9.04
C GLU A 12 -13.77 20.02 -9.09
N TRP A 13 -13.12 19.78 -7.94
CA TRP A 13 -11.67 19.64 -7.89
C TRP A 13 -11.15 18.48 -8.74
N GLY A 14 -11.92 17.40 -8.87
CA GLY A 14 -11.61 16.25 -9.71
C GLY A 14 -11.65 16.53 -11.22
N LYS A 15 -12.29 17.61 -11.70
CA LYS A 15 -12.48 17.86 -13.15
C LYS A 15 -11.21 18.34 -13.85
N GLN A 16 -10.34 19.07 -13.16
CA GLN A 16 -9.08 19.60 -13.72
C GLN A 16 -7.99 18.52 -13.94
N PHE A 17 -8.20 17.29 -13.48
CA PHE A 17 -7.29 16.19 -13.76
C PHE A 17 -7.63 15.48 -15.07
N SER A 18 -6.63 15.29 -15.92
CA SER A 18 -6.69 14.52 -17.16
C SER A 18 -7.08 13.06 -16.90
N LEU A 19 -7.60 12.35 -17.91
CA LEU A 19 -7.93 10.93 -17.80
C LEU A 19 -6.73 10.08 -17.35
N SER A 20 -5.52 10.44 -17.77
CA SER A 20 -4.27 9.80 -17.34
C SER A 20 -3.99 10.06 -15.85
N GLN A 21 -4.18 11.30 -15.38
CA GLN A 21 -4.04 11.65 -13.97
C GLN A 21 -5.09 10.93 -13.09
N LYS A 22 -6.34 10.82 -13.55
CA LYS A 22 -7.41 10.05 -12.89
C LYS A 22 -7.10 8.54 -12.85
N LYS A 23 -6.61 7.97 -13.96
CA LYS A 23 -6.21 6.55 -14.05
C LYS A 23 -5.00 6.25 -13.15
N ASN A 24 -4.02 7.15 -13.10
CA ASN A 24 -2.86 7.02 -12.21
C ASN A 24 -3.25 7.14 -10.74
N ALA A 25 -4.16 8.05 -10.39
CA ALA A 25 -4.73 8.14 -9.04
C ALA A 25 -5.48 6.86 -8.66
N LYS A 26 -6.29 6.29 -9.59
CA LYS A 26 -6.99 5.02 -9.38
C LYS A 26 -6.03 3.83 -9.23
N LYS A 27 -4.96 3.78 -10.02
CA LYS A 27 -3.93 2.74 -9.94
C LYS A 27 -3.11 2.84 -8.64
N ALA A 28 -2.74 4.06 -8.25
CA ALA A 28 -2.11 4.34 -6.97
C ALA A 28 -3.01 3.94 -5.80
N ASN A 29 -4.32 4.19 -5.91
CA ASN A 29 -5.30 3.75 -4.91
C ASN A 29 -5.34 2.22 -4.75
N ASN A 30 -5.40 1.46 -5.84
CA ASN A 30 -5.41 -0.01 -5.76
C ASN A 30 -4.13 -0.57 -5.14
N TYR A 31 -2.97 -0.01 -5.48
CA TYR A 31 -1.70 -0.41 -4.88
C TYR A 31 -1.64 -0.05 -3.38
N TYR A 32 -2.14 1.13 -3.01
CA TYR A 32 -2.20 1.59 -1.63
C TYR A 32 -3.05 0.66 -0.76
N VAL A 33 -4.19 0.17 -1.26
CA VAL A 33 -5.03 -0.80 -0.53
C VAL A 33 -4.26 -2.07 -0.19
N VAL A 34 -3.47 -2.60 -1.13
CA VAL A 34 -2.66 -3.81 -0.90
C VAL A 34 -1.58 -3.55 0.17
N VAL A 35 -0.91 -2.40 0.09
CA VAL A 35 0.13 -2.01 1.06
C VAL A 35 -0.43 -1.84 2.47
N GLU A 36 -1.57 -1.17 2.60
CA GLU A 36 -2.21 -0.95 3.89
C GLU A 36 -2.72 -2.28 4.50
N GLU A 37 -3.27 -3.19 3.69
CA GLU A 37 -3.69 -4.51 4.19
C GLU A 37 -2.48 -5.33 4.67
N PHE A 38 -1.38 -5.32 3.93
CA PHE A 38 -0.13 -5.97 4.35
C PHE A 38 0.36 -5.42 5.71
N LYS A 39 0.41 -4.09 5.84
CA LYS A 39 0.86 -3.40 7.06
C LYS A 39 -0.07 -3.67 8.24
N LYS A 40 -1.38 -3.74 7.99
CA LYS A 40 -2.40 -4.08 8.97
C LYS A 40 -2.19 -5.50 9.49
N ILE A 41 -2.10 -6.51 8.61
CA ILE A 41 -1.89 -7.90 9.01
C ILE A 41 -0.61 -8.06 9.83
N ARG A 42 0.50 -7.42 9.42
CA ARG A 42 1.75 -7.46 10.20
C ARG A 42 1.52 -6.97 11.64
N LYS A 43 0.81 -5.85 11.79
CA LYS A 43 0.52 -5.27 13.11
C LYS A 43 -0.44 -6.14 13.93
N GLU A 44 -1.43 -6.75 13.31
CA GLU A 44 -2.36 -7.68 13.97
C GLU A 44 -1.64 -8.91 14.52
N LEU A 45 -0.58 -9.36 13.84
CA LEU A 45 0.30 -10.45 14.29
C LEU A 45 1.33 -9.99 15.34
N GLY A 46 1.35 -8.70 15.70
CA GLY A 46 2.26 -8.16 16.71
C GLY A 46 3.70 -7.98 16.26
N PHE A 47 4.01 -8.17 14.96
CA PHE A 47 5.37 -8.06 14.47
C PHE A 47 5.78 -6.61 14.23
N THR A 48 6.97 -6.24 14.66
CA THR A 48 7.73 -5.09 14.14
C THR A 48 8.19 -5.36 12.70
N GLN A 49 8.66 -4.32 12.01
CA GLN A 49 9.24 -4.50 10.67
C GLN A 49 10.50 -5.36 10.71
N GLN A 50 11.29 -5.28 11.79
CA GLN A 50 12.52 -6.06 11.95
C GLN A 50 12.20 -7.54 12.20
N GLU A 51 11.28 -7.84 13.13
CA GLU A 51 10.90 -9.23 13.43
C GLU A 51 10.31 -9.95 12.21
N LEU A 52 9.49 -9.26 11.42
CA LEU A 52 9.00 -9.82 10.17
C LEU A 52 10.16 -10.05 9.18
N ALA A 53 11.09 -9.11 9.06
CA ALA A 53 12.23 -9.25 8.16
C ALA A 53 13.13 -10.43 8.56
N ASP A 54 13.38 -10.60 9.86
CA ASP A 54 14.15 -11.71 10.42
C ASP A 54 13.44 -13.04 10.18
N LYS A 55 12.13 -13.12 10.44
CA LYS A 55 11.31 -14.31 10.16
C LYS A 55 11.31 -14.67 8.67
N MET A 56 11.35 -13.66 7.80
CA MET A 56 11.37 -13.82 6.35
C MET A 56 12.78 -14.06 5.76
N GLY A 57 13.84 -13.92 6.56
CA GLY A 57 15.23 -13.99 6.08
C GLY A 57 15.59 -12.90 5.08
N ILE A 58 15.07 -11.68 5.24
CA ILE A 58 15.32 -10.54 4.34
C ILE A 58 15.73 -9.29 5.11
N ASP A 59 16.22 -8.28 4.38
CA ASP A 59 16.57 -6.99 4.96
C ASP A 59 15.32 -6.18 5.37
N ARG A 60 15.34 -5.57 6.57
CA ARG A 60 14.25 -4.73 7.10
C ARG A 60 13.80 -3.64 6.12
N THR A 61 14.73 -3.06 5.36
CA THR A 61 14.41 -2.00 4.37
C THR A 61 13.49 -2.51 3.27
N VAL A 62 13.44 -3.82 3.00
CA VAL A 62 12.47 -4.41 2.07
C VAL A 62 11.05 -4.19 2.62
N ILE A 63 10.82 -4.48 3.91
CA ILE A 63 9.52 -4.25 4.57
C ILE A 63 9.18 -2.76 4.54
N THR A 64 10.13 -1.89 4.88
CA THR A 64 9.90 -0.44 4.84
C THR A 64 9.50 0.04 3.44
N LYS A 65 10.20 -0.40 2.39
CA LYS A 65 9.92 0.01 1.00
C LYS A 65 8.56 -0.49 0.50
N ILE A 66 8.08 -1.62 1.03
CA ILE A 66 6.74 -2.12 0.75
C ILE A 66 5.71 -1.22 1.43
N GLU A 67 5.86 -0.99 2.73
CA GLU A 67 4.90 -0.21 3.55
C GLU A 67 4.82 1.28 3.21
N THR A 68 5.85 1.84 2.57
CA THR A 68 5.84 3.21 2.07
C THR A 68 5.45 3.30 0.59
N GLY A 69 5.27 2.16 -0.07
CA GLY A 69 5.03 2.08 -1.51
C GLY A 69 6.21 2.49 -2.39
N ALA A 70 7.40 2.67 -1.81
CA ALA A 70 8.63 2.99 -2.55
C ALA A 70 9.11 1.85 -3.46
N ARG A 71 8.61 0.61 -3.26
CA ARG A 71 8.93 -0.54 -4.11
C ARG A 71 7.65 -1.22 -4.61
N ASN A 72 7.44 -1.24 -5.93
CA ASN A 72 6.38 -2.03 -6.55
C ASN A 72 6.64 -3.53 -6.30
N THR A 73 5.83 -4.13 -5.44
CA THR A 73 6.03 -5.49 -4.94
C THR A 73 5.38 -6.50 -5.88
N THR A 74 6.13 -7.53 -6.28
CA THR A 74 5.63 -8.57 -7.17
C THR A 74 4.65 -9.49 -6.46
N LEU A 75 3.76 -10.14 -7.22
CA LEU A 75 2.86 -11.17 -6.69
C LEU A 75 3.62 -12.26 -5.92
N ASN A 76 4.75 -12.72 -6.46
CA ASN A 76 5.59 -13.72 -5.80
C ASN A 76 6.12 -13.25 -4.43
N SER A 77 6.45 -11.96 -4.30
CA SER A 77 6.86 -11.40 -3.01
C SER A 77 5.69 -11.39 -2.02
N LEU A 78 4.49 -10.99 -2.46
CA LEU A 78 3.28 -11.02 -1.63
C LEU A 78 2.92 -12.43 -1.15
N ILE A 79 3.11 -13.45 -2.00
CA ILE A 79 2.93 -14.86 -1.61
C ILE A 79 3.90 -15.24 -0.50
N LYS A 80 5.20 -14.98 -0.68
CA LYS A 80 6.22 -15.25 0.34
C LYS A 80 5.91 -14.54 1.66
N PHE A 81 5.49 -13.28 1.59
CA PHE A 81 5.10 -12.54 2.78
C PHE A 81 3.89 -13.14 3.49
N ALA A 82 2.88 -13.58 2.75
CA ALA A 82 1.76 -14.28 3.34
C ALA A 82 2.24 -15.56 4.03
N GLU A 83 3.14 -16.33 3.41
CA GLU A 83 3.72 -17.54 3.99
C GLU A 83 4.47 -17.27 5.30
N GLY A 84 5.39 -16.30 5.36
CA GLY A 84 6.08 -16.01 6.62
C GLY A 84 5.24 -15.26 7.66
N MET A 85 4.04 -14.82 7.30
CA MET A 85 3.00 -14.38 8.25
C MET A 85 2.05 -15.52 8.66
N ASP A 86 2.29 -16.76 8.21
CA ASP A 86 1.39 -17.91 8.41
C ASP A 86 -0.03 -17.64 7.88
N LYS A 87 -0.12 -16.95 6.73
CA LYS A 87 -1.33 -16.60 5.99
C LYS A 87 -1.30 -17.16 4.57
N LYS A 88 -2.42 -16.97 3.85
CA LYS A 88 -2.55 -17.29 2.42
C LYS A 88 -2.96 -16.04 1.66
N LEU A 89 -2.32 -15.80 0.51
CA LEU A 89 -2.74 -14.73 -0.39
C LEU A 89 -4.02 -15.15 -1.12
N LYS A 90 -5.07 -14.33 -1.05
CA LYS A 90 -6.32 -14.49 -1.80
C LYS A 90 -6.55 -13.26 -2.68
N ILE A 91 -6.86 -13.49 -3.95
CA ILE A 91 -7.18 -12.44 -4.93
C ILE A 91 -8.59 -12.67 -5.47
N SER A 92 -9.40 -11.61 -5.54
CA SER A 92 -10.72 -11.61 -6.14
C SER A 92 -10.93 -10.35 -6.96
N PHE A 93 -11.66 -10.47 -8.07
CA PHE A 93 -12.11 -9.34 -8.88
C PHE A 93 -13.50 -8.93 -8.39
N VAL A 94 -13.70 -7.63 -8.17
CA VAL A 94 -14.95 -7.00 -7.73
C VAL A 94 -15.45 -5.99 -8.74
#